data_AF-A0A2V8RDS8-F1
#
_entry.id   AF-A0A2V8RDS8-F1
#
_cell.length_a   1.000
_cell.length_b   1.000
_cell.length_c   1.000
_cell.angle_alpha   90.00
_cell.angle_beta   90.00
_cell.angle_gamma   90.00
#
_symmetry.space_group_name_H-M   'P 1'
#
loop_
_entity.id
_entity.type
_entity.pdbx_description
1 polymer ?
#
loop_
_entity_poly.entity_id
_entity_poly.type
_entity_poly.pdbx_seq_one_letter_code
_entity_poly.pdbx_strand_id
1 'polypeptide(L)'
;MTPLEHNKFVGLAQLGYAGVHLLMIIVLMGVEGFMFQGIYSRSQEMGGPPPPPLLVLIFVFAGIVTVAMTIPSVVAGYALLKRRPWAKVAGIVGGVVAATSFPIGTAVAVYTFWFLFSDVGKQLYGGKNQEVPPLPVIPSVTGG
;
A
#
# COMPACT_ATOMS: atom_id res chain seq x y z
N MET A 1 -21.26 -0.47 11.07
CA MET A 1 -20.35 0.59 10.60
C MET A 1 -20.86 1.15 9.29
N THR A 2 -20.82 2.46 9.12
CA THR A 2 -21.19 3.14 7.86
C THR A 2 -20.09 2.94 6.79
N PRO A 3 -20.40 3.09 5.48
CA PRO A 3 -19.40 3.02 4.42
C PRO A 3 -18.22 3.99 4.62
N LEU A 4 -18.54 5.15 5.21
CA LEU A 4 -17.60 6.21 5.54
C LEU A 4 -16.63 5.79 6.64
N GLU A 5 -17.10 5.04 7.63
CA GLU A 5 -16.28 4.52 8.74
C GLU A 5 -15.33 3.45 8.25
N HIS A 6 -15.80 2.50 7.45
CA HIS A 6 -14.92 1.50 6.84
C HIS A 6 -13.81 2.15 6.01
N ASN A 7 -14.17 3.11 5.16
CA ASN A 7 -13.17 3.80 4.35
C ASN A 7 -12.11 4.53 5.20
N LYS A 8 -12.54 5.19 6.28
CA LYS A 8 -11.62 5.82 7.25
C LYS A 8 -10.71 4.77 7.90
N PHE A 9 -11.26 3.63 8.30
CA PHE A 9 -10.51 2.54 8.91
C PHE A 9 -9.47 1.96 7.94
N VAL A 10 -9.83 1.67 6.68
CA VAL A 10 -8.88 1.20 5.67
C VAL A 10 -7.78 2.23 5.42
N GLY A 11 -8.13 3.51 5.32
CA GLY A 11 -7.16 4.59 5.18
C GLY A 11 -6.18 4.68 6.35
N LEU A 12 -6.68 4.56 7.58
CA LEU A 12 -5.86 4.51 8.79
C LEU A 12 -5.00 3.25 8.87
N ALA A 13 -5.53 2.09 8.45
CA ALA A 13 -4.79 0.84 8.42
C ALA A 13 -3.60 0.91 7.45
N GLN A 14 -3.77 1.53 6.29
CA GLN A 14 -2.68 1.76 5.33
C GLN A 14 -1.62 2.74 5.87
N LEU A 15 -2.03 3.82 6.54
CA LEU A 15 -1.08 4.72 7.19
C LEU A 15 -0.36 4.06 8.38
N GLY A 16 -1.08 3.26 9.18
CA GLY A 16 -0.51 2.51 10.29
C GLY A 16 0.52 1.50 9.82
N TYR A 17 0.21 0.76 8.75
CA TYR A 17 1.17 -0.12 8.09
C TYR A 17 2.39 0.66 7.57
N ALA A 18 2.19 1.78 6.88
CA ALA A 18 3.31 2.60 6.40
C ALA A 18 4.19 3.11 7.56
N GLY A 19 3.60 3.48 8.69
CA GLY A 19 4.33 3.88 9.89
C GLY A 19 5.17 2.74 10.48
N VAL A 20 4.58 1.55 10.62
CA VAL A 20 5.32 0.35 11.08
C VAL A 20 6.42 -0.02 10.09
N HIS A 21 6.14 0.03 8.79
CA HIS A 21 7.11 -0.29 7.75
C HIS A 21 8.27 0.72 7.73
N LEU A 22 8.00 2.02 7.95
CA LEU A 22 9.03 3.05 8.07
C LEU A 22 9.94 2.81 9.29
N LEU A 23 9.37 2.42 10.43
CA LEU A 23 10.16 2.04 11.60
C LEU A 23 11.05 0.82 11.30
N MET A 24 10.51 -0.19 10.63
CA MET A 24 11.28 -1.36 10.20
C MET A 24 12.40 -0.96 9.22
N ILE A 25 12.17 -0.01 8.31
CA ILE A 25 13.21 0.54 7.43
C ILE A 25 14.33 1.17 8.23
N ILE A 26 14.01 2.00 9.23
CA ILE A 26 15.05 2.65 10.05
C ILE A 26 15.91 1.61 10.75
N VAL A 27 15.29 0.56 11.30
CA VAL A 27 16.02 -0.56 11.93
C VAL A 27 16.88 -1.30 10.90
N LEU A 28 16.32 -1.65 9.74
CA LEU A 28 17.06 -2.36 8.68
C LEU A 28 18.23 -1.54 8.15
N MET A 29 18.05 -0.24 7.87
CA MET A 29 19.14 0.64 7.43
C MET A 29 20.23 0.77 8.51
N GLY A 30 19.84 0.78 9.79
CA GLY A 30 20.79 0.75 10.91
C GLY A 30 21.61 -0.54 10.94
N VAL A 31 20.95 -1.70 10.76
CA VAL A 31 21.61 -3.00 10.70
C VAL A 31 22.52 -3.11 9.47
N GLU A 32 22.05 -2.71 8.30
CA GLU A 32 22.84 -2.70 7.06
C GLU A 32 24.07 -1.80 7.20
N GLY A 33 23.91 -0.59 7.75
CA GLY A 33 25.01 0.33 8.02
C GLY A 33 26.02 -0.24 9.01
N PHE A 34 25.54 -0.85 10.09
CA PHE A 34 26.38 -1.52 11.08
C PHE A 34 27.17 -2.69 10.47
N MET A 35 26.50 -3.54 9.68
CA MET A 35 27.14 -4.67 8.99
C MET A 35 28.18 -4.19 7.98
N PHE A 36 27.86 -3.17 7.17
CA PHE A 36 28.78 -2.60 6.20
C PHE A 36 30.02 -2.00 6.88
N GLN A 37 29.83 -1.25 7.97
CA GLN A 37 30.94 -0.73 8.78
C GLN A 37 31.78 -1.86 9.38
N GLY A 38 31.17 -2.94 9.86
CA GLY A 38 31.88 -4.12 10.36
C GLY A 38 32.73 -4.82 9.30
N ILE A 39 32.21 -4.97 8.07
CA ILE A 39 32.98 -5.54 6.95
C ILE A 39 34.14 -4.61 6.60
N TYR A 40 33.88 -3.30 6.50
CA TYR A 40 34.88 -2.31 6.17
C TYR A 40 36.01 -2.26 7.21
N SER A 41 35.70 -2.18 8.50
CA SER A 41 36.71 -2.10 9.56
C SER A 41 37.59 -3.34 9.61
N ARG A 42 37.00 -4.54 9.52
CA ARG A 42 37.75 -5.80 9.48
C ARG A 42 38.66 -5.91 8.26
N SER A 43 38.21 -5.43 7.09
CA SER A 43 39.06 -5.41 5.89
C SER A 43 40.31 -4.56 6.09
N GLN A 44 40.17 -3.39 6.72
CA GLN A 44 41.29 -2.48 7.00
C GLN A 44 42.25 -3.07 8.05
N GLU A 45 41.74 -3.64 9.13
CA GLU A 45 42.54 -4.30 10.17
C GLU A 45 43.39 -5.45 9.62
N MET A 46 42.85 -6.21 8.66
CA MET A 46 43.55 -7.33 8.02
C MET A 46 44.47 -6.91 6.87
N GLY A 47 44.61 -5.61 6.59
CA GLY A 47 45.35 -5.10 5.42
C GLY A 47 44.74 -5.53 4.08
N GLY A 48 43.47 -5.90 4.08
CA GLY A 48 42.71 -6.33 2.90
C GLY A 48 42.21 -5.15 2.07
N PRO A 49 41.75 -5.40 0.83
CA PRO A 49 41.14 -4.38 -0.01
C PRO A 49 39.81 -3.89 0.60
N PRO A 50 39.39 -2.65 0.30
CA PRO A 50 38.07 -2.17 0.69
C PRO A 50 36.95 -3.03 0.06
N PRO A 51 35.72 -2.96 0.62
CA PRO A 51 34.56 -3.63 0.07
C PRO A 51 34.40 -3.38 -1.44
N PRO A 52 34.12 -4.41 -2.25
CA PRO A 52 33.94 -4.23 -3.68
C PRO A 52 32.83 -3.22 -4.00
N PRO A 53 32.97 -2.36 -5.03
CA PRO A 53 31.94 -1.39 -5.40
C PRO A 53 30.57 -2.02 -5.67
N LEU A 54 30.54 -3.24 -6.22
CA LEU A 54 29.30 -3.98 -6.45
C LEU A 54 28.54 -4.27 -5.14
N LEU A 55 29.26 -4.57 -4.05
CA LEU A 55 28.65 -4.80 -2.74
C LEU A 55 27.99 -3.52 -2.22
N VAL A 56 28.68 -2.38 -2.34
CA VAL A 56 28.15 -1.06 -1.97
C VAL A 56 26.88 -0.76 -2.76
N LEU A 57 26.90 -1.01 -4.06
CA LEU A 57 25.75 -0.80 -4.93
C LEU A 57 24.54 -1.64 -4.51
N ILE A 58 24.75 -2.90 -4.11
CA ILE A 58 23.68 -3.78 -3.63
C ILE A 58 23.03 -3.21 -2.36
N PHE A 59 23.82 -2.78 -1.36
CA PHE A 59 23.29 -2.18 -0.14
C PHE A 59 22.49 -0.90 -0.42
N VAL A 60 23.05 0.01 -1.24
CA VAL A 60 22.37 1.25 -1.61
C VAL A 60 21.08 0.97 -2.37
N PHE A 61 21.12 0.05 -3.34
CA PHE A 61 19.95 -0.33 -4.13
C PHE A 61 18.86 -0.95 -3.25
N ALA A 62 19.22 -1.87 -2.34
CA ALA A 62 18.29 -2.47 -1.38
C ALA A 62 17.62 -1.41 -0.51
N GLY A 63 18.38 -0.45 0.02
CA GLY A 63 17.84 0.67 0.81
C GLY A 63 16.83 1.52 0.00
N ILE A 64 17.17 1.88 -1.24
CA ILE A 64 16.28 2.67 -2.12
C ILE A 64 14.98 1.91 -2.41
N VAL A 65 15.07 0.63 -2.77
CA VAL A 65 13.90 -0.20 -3.09
C VAL A 65 12.98 -0.32 -1.87
N THR A 66 13.55 -0.52 -0.69
CA THR A 66 12.76 -0.66 0.55
C THR A 66 12.03 0.64 0.89
N VAL A 67 12.69 1.80 0.76
CA VAL A 67 12.03 3.11 0.93
C VAL A 67 10.93 3.32 -0.10
N ALA A 68 11.18 2.99 -1.36
CA ALA A 68 10.20 3.14 -2.43
C ALA A 68 8.93 2.32 -2.18
N MET A 69 9.02 1.14 -1.55
CA MET A 69 7.88 0.30 -1.20
C MET A 69 6.94 0.93 -0.15
N THR A 70 7.37 1.95 0.59
CA THR A 70 6.50 2.64 1.56
C THR A 70 5.55 3.64 0.90
N ILE A 71 5.97 4.22 -0.23
CA ILE A 71 5.26 5.31 -0.91
C ILE A 71 3.82 4.92 -1.27
N PRO A 72 3.55 3.75 -1.89
CA PRO A 72 2.21 3.38 -2.30
C PRO A 72 1.21 3.27 -1.15
N SER A 73 1.63 2.75 0.01
CA SER A 73 0.78 2.66 1.21
C SER A 73 0.46 4.02 1.81
N VAL A 74 1.42 4.94 1.83
CA VAL A 74 1.17 6.33 2.27
C VAL A 74 0.18 7.03 1.33
N VAL A 75 0.40 6.91 0.02
CA VAL A 75 -0.47 7.48 -1.01
C VAL A 75 -1.88 6.89 -0.92
N ALA A 76 -2.00 5.58 -0.74
CA ALA A 76 -3.27 4.88 -0.53
C ALA A 76 -4.02 5.41 0.69
N GLY A 77 -3.35 5.46 1.85
CA GLY A 77 -3.94 5.97 3.09
C GLY A 77 -4.44 7.40 2.94
N TYR A 78 -3.62 8.28 2.36
CA TYR A 78 -4.02 9.67 2.08
C TYR A 78 -5.23 9.77 1.14
N ALA A 79 -5.22 9.02 0.04
CA ALA A 79 -6.28 9.05 -0.96
C ALA A 79 -7.62 8.58 -0.40
N LEU A 80 -7.61 7.50 0.39
CA LEU A 80 -8.78 6.93 1.06
C LEU A 80 -9.33 7.92 2.09
N LEU A 81 -8.48 8.51 2.94
CA LEU A 81 -8.92 9.47 3.96
C LEU A 81 -9.53 10.74 3.36
N LYS A 82 -8.94 11.27 2.28
CA LYS A 82 -9.47 12.45 1.57
C LYS A 82 -10.54 12.12 0.53
N ARG A 83 -10.93 10.83 0.39
CA ARG A 83 -11.93 10.36 -0.58
C ARG A 83 -11.71 10.90 -1.99
N ARG A 84 -10.46 10.86 -2.43
CA ARG A 84 -10.13 11.24 -3.81
C ARG A 84 -10.84 10.28 -4.79
N PRO A 85 -11.19 10.73 -6.01
CA PRO A 85 -11.84 9.87 -7.01
C PRO A 85 -10.97 8.66 -7.40
N TRP A 86 -9.66 8.78 -7.27
CA TRP A 86 -8.66 7.73 -7.52
C TRP A 86 -8.31 6.89 -6.28
N ALA A 87 -9.01 7.07 -5.16
CA ALA A 87 -8.70 6.40 -3.90
C ALA A 87 -8.85 4.88 -3.97
N LYS A 88 -9.81 4.37 -4.75
CA LYS A 88 -9.98 2.93 -4.95
C LYS A 88 -8.74 2.31 -5.59
N VAL A 89 -8.21 2.92 -6.65
CA VAL A 89 -7.02 2.42 -7.36
C VAL A 89 -5.79 2.50 -6.46
N ALA A 90 -5.58 3.64 -5.78
CA ALA A 90 -4.46 3.77 -4.84
C ALA A 90 -4.57 2.77 -3.68
N GLY A 91 -5.77 2.54 -3.15
CA GLY A 91 -6.03 1.54 -2.12
C GLY A 91 -5.67 0.12 -2.57
N ILE A 92 -6.02 -0.27 -3.79
CA ILE A 92 -5.65 -1.58 -4.34
C ILE A 92 -4.12 -1.70 -4.48
N VAL A 93 -3.46 -0.70 -5.06
CA VAL A 93 -1.99 -0.71 -5.20
C VAL A 93 -1.30 -0.77 -3.84
N GLY A 94 -1.73 0.06 -2.88
CA GLY A 94 -1.21 0.03 -1.51
C GLY A 94 -1.50 -1.30 -0.80
N GLY A 95 -2.62 -1.95 -1.08
CA GLY A 95 -2.94 -3.29 -0.60
C GLY A 95 -1.99 -4.36 -1.15
N VAL A 96 -1.70 -4.34 -2.46
CA VAL A 96 -0.77 -5.30 -3.08
C VAL A 96 0.64 -5.14 -2.53
N VAL A 97 1.09 -3.89 -2.39
CA VAL A 97 2.41 -3.60 -1.82
C VAL A 97 2.47 -4.00 -0.35
N ALA A 98 1.40 -3.76 0.43
CA ALA A 98 1.34 -4.22 1.82
C ALA A 98 1.35 -5.76 1.94
N ALA A 99 0.78 -6.48 0.98
CA ALA A 99 0.71 -7.94 1.02
C ALA A 99 2.08 -8.63 1.01
N THR A 100 3.13 -7.95 0.53
CA THR A 100 4.51 -8.49 0.54
C THR A 100 5.10 -8.60 1.96
N SER A 101 4.51 -7.91 2.93
CA SER A 101 4.96 -7.89 4.32
C SER A 101 4.04 -8.71 5.22
N PHE A 102 4.47 -9.91 5.58
CA PHE A 102 3.73 -10.80 6.49
C PHE A 102 4.18 -10.59 7.95
N PRO A 103 3.27 -10.62 8.96
CA PRO A 103 1.81 -10.82 8.86
C PRO A 103 0.99 -9.52 8.77
N ILE A 104 1.55 -8.38 9.22
CA ILE A 104 0.80 -7.13 9.41
C ILE A 104 0.32 -6.56 8.07
N GLY A 105 1.21 -6.48 7.09
CA GLY A 105 0.86 -5.94 5.77
C GLY A 105 -0.15 -6.81 5.04
N THR A 106 -0.07 -8.13 5.18
CA THR A 106 -1.07 -9.06 4.67
C THR A 106 -2.45 -8.82 5.30
N ALA A 107 -2.54 -8.61 6.62
CA ALA A 107 -3.82 -8.31 7.27
C ALA A 107 -4.44 -7.00 6.75
N VAL A 108 -3.63 -5.96 6.56
CA VAL A 108 -4.06 -4.69 5.98
C VAL A 108 -4.51 -4.87 4.52
N ALA A 109 -3.78 -5.66 3.74
CA ALA A 109 -4.13 -5.96 2.35
C ALA A 109 -5.49 -6.67 2.25
N VAL A 110 -5.70 -7.73 3.05
CA VAL A 110 -6.94 -8.49 3.07
C VAL A 110 -8.13 -7.59 3.40
N TYR A 111 -8.02 -6.77 4.45
CA TYR A 111 -9.10 -5.85 4.83
C TYR A 111 -9.35 -4.77 3.77
N THR A 112 -8.28 -4.26 3.15
CA THR A 112 -8.36 -3.28 2.06
C THR A 112 -9.12 -3.85 0.86
N PHE A 113 -8.77 -5.06 0.42
CA PHE A 113 -9.41 -5.71 -0.72
C PHE A 113 -10.85 -6.10 -0.41
N TRP A 114 -11.11 -6.65 0.77
CA TRP A 114 -12.46 -7.00 1.20
C TRP A 114 -13.38 -5.78 1.18
N PHE A 115 -12.94 -4.62 1.70
CA PHE A 115 -13.74 -3.40 1.66
C PHE A 115 -13.89 -2.84 0.23
N LEU A 116 -12.79 -2.66 -0.52
CA LEU A 116 -12.83 -1.99 -1.83
C LEU A 116 -13.55 -2.82 -2.91
N PHE A 117 -13.63 -4.14 -2.74
CA PHE A 117 -14.37 -5.03 -3.63
C PHE A 117 -15.79 -5.34 -3.15
N SER A 118 -16.15 -4.95 -1.93
CA SER A 118 -17.55 -4.99 -1.47
C SER A 118 -18.44 -4.07 -2.28
N ASP A 119 -19.74 -4.37 -2.33
CA ASP A 119 -20.72 -3.51 -3.02
C ASP A 119 -20.81 -2.13 -2.38
N VAL A 120 -20.56 -2.04 -1.07
CA VAL A 120 -20.46 -0.78 -0.33
C VAL A 120 -19.29 0.08 -0.85
N GLY A 121 -18.11 -0.52 -1.02
CA GLY A 121 -16.94 0.17 -1.57
C GLY A 121 -17.13 0.56 -3.05
N LYS A 122 -17.79 -0.32 -3.83
CA LYS A 122 -18.17 -0.02 -5.21
C LYS A 122 -19.15 1.13 -5.31
N GLN A 123 -20.17 1.21 -4.45
CA GLN A 123 -21.12 2.33 -4.44
C GLN A 123 -20.45 3.63 -3.97
N LEU A 124 -19.55 3.56 -2.99
CA LEU A 124 -18.83 4.74 -2.48
C LEU A 124 -17.93 5.39 -3.53
N TYR A 125 -17.34 4.59 -4.42
CA TYR A 125 -16.40 5.07 -5.45
C TYR A 125 -16.90 4.93 -6.90
N GLY A 126 -18.07 4.33 -7.11
CA GLY A 126 -18.70 4.10 -8.40
C GLY A 126 -19.58 5.29 -8.78
N GLY A 127 -18.98 6.37 -9.26
CA GLY A 127 -19.75 7.48 -9.82
C GLY A 127 -20.43 7.11 -11.13
N LYS A 128 -21.77 7.32 -11.19
CA LYS A 128 -22.63 7.62 -12.37
C LYS A 128 -22.95 6.56 -13.45
N ASN A 129 -22.42 5.34 -13.43
CA ASN A 129 -22.71 4.35 -14.50
C ASN A 129 -23.77 3.29 -14.16
N GLN A 130 -24.51 3.45 -13.06
CA GLN A 130 -25.81 2.78 -12.92
C GLN A 130 -26.90 3.70 -13.50
N GLU A 131 -26.81 3.99 -14.79
CA GLU A 131 -28.03 4.31 -15.53
C GLU A 131 -28.88 3.05 -15.44
N VAL A 132 -29.91 3.12 -14.61
CA VAL A 132 -30.99 2.13 -14.59
C VAL A 132 -31.40 1.96 -16.06
N PRO A 133 -31.32 0.73 -16.65
CA PRO A 133 -31.81 0.53 -18.00
C PRO A 133 -33.24 1.07 -18.03
N PRO A 134 -33.60 1.91 -19.03
CA PRO A 134 -34.92 2.53 -19.08
C PRO A 134 -35.96 1.46 -18.81
N LEU A 135 -36.84 1.72 -17.83
CA LEU A 135 -37.86 0.78 -17.42
C LEU A 135 -38.52 0.20 -18.70
N PRO A 136 -38.75 -1.13 -18.78
CA PRO A 136 -39.55 -1.67 -19.86
C PRO A 136 -40.83 -0.84 -19.93
N VAL A 137 -41.09 -0.21 -21.08
CA VAL A 137 -42.34 0.52 -21.29
C VAL A 137 -43.43 -0.54 -21.22
N ILE A 138 -44.08 -0.66 -20.05
CA ILE A 138 -45.26 -1.50 -19.90
C ILE A 138 -46.32 -0.83 -20.78
N PRO A 139 -46.79 -1.49 -21.86
CA PRO A 139 -47.90 -0.93 -22.62
C PRO A 139 -49.03 -0.69 -21.63
N SER A 140 -49.54 0.55 -21.57
CA SER A 140 -50.74 0.81 -20.79
C SER A 140 -51.82 -0.11 -21.35
N VAL A 141 -52.37 -0.97 -20.50
CA VAL A 141 -53.57 -1.76 -20.80
C VAL A 141 -54.66 -0.73 -21.06
N THR A 142 -54.78 -0.36 -22.34
CA THR A 142 -55.76 0.57 -22.85
C THR A 142 -56.83 -0.28 -23.52
N GLY A 143 -57.99 -0.25 -22.85
CA GLY A 143 -59.32 -0.70 -23.25
C GLY A 143 -59.50 -1.46 -24.55
N GLY A 144 -60.09 -2.64 -24.40
CA GLY A 144 -60.79 -3.40 -25.43
C GLY A 144 -61.51 -4.57 -24.78
#